data_AF-A0A3M1LXL6-F1
#
_entry.id   AF-A0A3M1LXL6-F1
#
_cell.length_a   1.000
_cell.length_b   1.000
_cell.length_c   1.000
_cell.angle_alpha   90.00
_cell.angle_beta   90.00
_cell.angle_gamma   90.00
#
_symmetry.space_group_name_H-M   'P 1'
#
loop_
_entity.id
_entity.type
_entity.pdbx_description
1 polymer ?
#
loop_
_entity_poly.entity_id
_entity_poly.type
_entity_poly.pdbx_seq_one_letter_code
_entity_poly.pdbx_strand_id
1 'polypeptide(L)'
;MFAVLGVAVLFELFPTAVLFLKLAGAVYLIWLGVRNLKTGLAKENDVALSVQQIRSVASSFRSGFIISMTNPKAALFFGSIMTTFIPEAAPISFLILIILLSGMLGVVLHTVTAMVFSTHPAMRLFASWKRRISAVIGAAFIGLGTSVAVSALRRN
;
A
#
# COMPACT_ATOMS: atom_id res chain seq x y z
N MET A 1 -20.97 -5.33 14.19
CA MET A 1 -22.30 -5.16 13.54
C MET A 1 -22.80 -3.73 13.61
N PHE A 2 -22.80 -3.06 14.77
CA PHE A 2 -23.24 -1.65 14.89
C PHE A 2 -22.45 -0.64 14.04
N ALA A 3 -21.13 -0.80 13.90
CA ALA A 3 -20.32 0.06 13.01
C ALA A 3 -20.69 -0.10 11.52
N VAL A 4 -21.04 -1.31 11.09
CA VAL A 4 -21.49 -1.58 9.70
C VAL A 4 -22.86 -0.97 9.45
N LEU A 5 -23.76 -1.03 10.43
CA LEU A 5 -25.08 -0.37 10.38
C LEU A 5 -24.95 1.16 10.39
N GLY A 6 -24.08 1.73 11.22
CA GLY A 6 -23.85 3.18 11.27
C GLY A 6 -23.25 3.74 9.97
N VAL A 7 -22.30 3.01 9.35
CA VAL A 7 -21.76 3.37 8.03
C VAL A 7 -22.81 3.23 6.93
N ALA A 8 -23.67 2.21 7.00
CA ALA A 8 -24.78 2.05 6.05
C ALA A 8 -25.78 3.22 6.12
N VAL A 9 -26.13 3.66 7.34
CA VAL A 9 -26.98 4.85 7.55
C VAL A 9 -26.31 6.13 7.03
N LEU A 10 -25.00 6.29 7.26
CA LEU A 10 -24.22 7.41 6.70
C LEU A 10 -24.20 7.41 5.16
N PHE A 11 -24.18 6.23 4.55
CA PHE A 11 -24.22 6.09 3.09
C PHE A 11 -25.60 6.38 2.50
N GLU A 12 -26.69 6.13 3.25
CA GLU A 12 -28.04 6.56 2.88
C GLU A 12 -28.23 8.07 3.03
N LEU A 13 -27.62 8.68 4.04
CA LEU A 13 -27.73 10.13 4.30
C LEU A 13 -26.94 10.98 3.27
N PHE A 14 -25.83 10.47 2.75
CA PHE A 14 -24.95 11.21 1.82
C PHE A 14 -24.64 10.44 0.53
N PRO A 15 -25.65 10.13 -0.31
CA PRO A 15 -25.47 9.35 -1.52
C PRO A 15 -24.47 10.00 -2.49
N THR A 16 -24.50 11.32 -2.62
CA THR A 16 -23.59 12.09 -3.48
C THR A 16 -22.13 12.01 -3.01
N ALA A 17 -21.88 12.05 -1.70
CA ALA A 17 -20.53 11.95 -1.15
C ALA A 17 -19.96 10.53 -1.35
N VAL A 18 -20.79 9.51 -1.18
CA VAL A 18 -20.42 8.12 -1.44
C VAL A 18 -20.13 7.89 -2.93
N LEU A 19 -20.94 8.47 -3.82
CA LEU A 19 -20.70 8.41 -5.27
C LEU A 19 -19.36 9.06 -5.64
N PHE A 20 -19.11 10.27 -5.13
CA PHE A 20 -17.85 10.99 -5.34
C PHE A 20 -16.65 10.17 -4.84
N LEU A 21 -16.73 9.62 -3.64
CA LEU A 21 -15.67 8.79 -3.05
C LEU A 21 -15.40 7.53 -3.87
N LYS A 22 -16.44 6.86 -4.37
CA LYS A 22 -16.30 5.68 -5.25
C LYS A 22 -15.65 6.03 -6.57
N LEU A 23 -16.06 7.13 -7.21
CA LEU A 23 -15.48 7.57 -8.48
C LEU A 23 -14.03 8.04 -8.31
N ALA A 24 -13.73 8.80 -7.26
CA ALA A 24 -12.36 9.21 -6.93
C ALA A 24 -11.47 7.99 -6.66
N GLY A 25 -11.96 7.01 -5.89
CA GLY A 25 -11.27 5.75 -5.63
C GLY A 25 -11.04 4.93 -6.91
N ALA A 26 -12.04 4.85 -7.79
CA ALA A 26 -11.93 4.16 -9.08
C ALA A 26 -10.86 4.79 -9.98
N VAL A 27 -10.89 6.12 -10.14
CA VAL A 27 -9.88 6.87 -10.92
C VAL A 27 -8.48 6.64 -10.34
N TYR A 28 -8.35 6.69 -9.01
CA TYR A 28 -7.07 6.46 -8.35
C TYR A 28 -6.54 5.04 -8.55
N LEU A 29 -7.40 4.01 -8.46
CA LEU A 29 -7.03 2.62 -8.73
C LEU A 29 -6.61 2.40 -10.18
N ILE A 30 -7.35 2.96 -11.14
CA ILE A 30 -7.00 2.90 -12.56
C ILE A 30 -5.66 3.60 -12.79
N TRP A 31 -5.46 4.79 -12.22
CA TRP A 31 -4.20 5.53 -12.31
C TRP A 31 -3.02 4.73 -11.75
N LEU A 32 -3.16 4.11 -10.57
CA LEU A 32 -2.15 3.23 -9.99
C LEU A 32 -1.88 2.01 -10.88
N GLY A 33 -2.92 1.40 -11.44
CA GLY A 33 -2.79 0.26 -12.31
C GLY A 33 -2.05 0.59 -13.61
N VAL A 34 -2.41 1.69 -14.26
CA VAL A 34 -1.73 2.23 -15.45
C VAL A 34 -0.29 2.60 -15.12
N ARG A 35 -0.03 3.21 -13.97
CA ARG A 35 1.33 3.54 -13.53
C ARG A 35 2.18 2.28 -13.38
N ASN A 36 1.67 1.22 -12.75
CA ASN A 36 2.35 -0.07 -12.60
C ASN A 36 2.60 -0.78 -13.94
N LEU A 37 1.65 -0.70 -14.88
CA LEU A 37 1.84 -1.21 -16.24
C LEU A 37 2.94 -0.43 -16.97
N LYS A 38 2.94 0.91 -16.87
CA LYS A 38 3.96 1.76 -17.49
C LYS A 38 5.35 1.50 -16.92
N THR A 39 5.52 1.32 -15.60
CA THR A 39 6.81 0.93 -15.01
C THR A 39 7.23 -0.49 -15.35
N GLY A 40 6.29 -1.40 -15.64
CA GLY A 40 6.59 -2.74 -16.16
C GLY A 40 6.92 -2.79 -17.65
N LEU A 41 6.42 -1.82 -18.43
CA LEU A 41 6.59 -1.71 -19.89
C LEU A 41 7.75 -0.81 -20.32
N ALA A 42 8.26 0.05 -19.42
CA ALA A 42 9.51 0.75 -19.66
C ALA A 42 10.59 -0.31 -19.96
N LYS A 43 11.11 -0.31 -21.20
CA LYS A 43 12.26 -1.12 -21.61
C LYS A 43 13.34 -0.98 -20.53
N GLU A 44 14.12 -2.04 -20.32
CA GLU A 44 15.40 -2.04 -19.60
C GLU A 44 16.45 -1.12 -20.27
N ASN A 45 16.06 0.04 -20.78
CA ASN A 45 16.97 1.10 -21.11
C ASN A 45 17.20 1.87 -19.80
N ASP A 46 18.32 1.59 -19.17
CA ASP A 46 18.93 2.38 -18.11
C ASP A 46 18.17 2.50 -16.78
N VAL A 47 17.65 1.38 -16.25
CA VAL A 47 18.20 1.03 -14.93
C VAL A 47 19.49 0.28 -15.24
N ALA A 48 20.49 1.05 -15.66
CA ALA A 48 21.80 0.78 -15.15
C ALA A 48 21.53 0.55 -13.67
N LEU A 49 21.85 -0.65 -13.20
CA LEU A 49 22.49 -0.73 -11.91
C LEU A 49 23.71 0.19 -12.04
N SER A 50 23.51 1.52 -12.08
CA SER A 50 24.36 2.44 -11.38
C SER A 50 24.43 1.74 -10.05
N VAL A 51 25.57 1.10 -9.83
CA VAL A 51 26.06 0.81 -8.51
C VAL A 51 25.81 2.12 -7.80
N GLN A 52 24.68 2.18 -7.12
CA GLN A 52 24.07 3.44 -6.72
C GLN A 52 25.12 3.97 -5.78
N GLN A 53 25.84 5.04 -6.20
CA GLN A 53 27.02 5.56 -5.51
C GLN A 53 26.80 5.37 -4.03
N ILE A 54 27.62 4.51 -3.39
CA ILE A 54 27.39 3.96 -2.05
C ILE A 54 26.72 5.05 -1.21
N ARG A 55 25.39 5.01 -1.13
CA ARG A 55 24.67 6.09 -0.46
C ARG A 55 25.05 5.94 1.00
N SER A 56 25.42 7.04 1.64
CA SER A 56 25.71 6.99 3.07
C SER A 56 24.55 6.29 3.78
N VAL A 57 24.85 5.47 4.78
CA VAL A 57 23.83 4.73 5.55
C VAL A 57 22.71 5.69 6.01
N ALA A 58 23.08 6.91 6.38
CA ALA A 58 22.16 8.00 6.72
C ALA A 58 21.21 8.41 5.57
N SER A 59 21.69 8.51 4.32
CA SER A 59 20.87 8.85 3.16
C SER A 59 19.87 7.75 2.81
N SER A 60 20.30 6.48 2.89
CA SER A 60 19.44 5.31 2.68
C SER A 60 18.38 5.19 3.78
N PHE A 61 18.77 5.37 5.04
CA PHE A 61 17.84 5.39 6.18
C PHE A 61 16.82 6.53 6.04
N ARG A 62 17.27 7.75 5.74
CA ARG A 62 16.39 8.92 5.57
C ARG A 62 15.41 8.72 4.40
N SER A 63 15.88 8.14 3.29
CA SER A 63 15.01 7.83 2.15
C SER A 63 13.96 6.79 2.53
N GLY A 64 14.34 5.70 3.18
CA GLY A 64 13.40 4.68 3.66
C GLY A 64 12.39 5.23 4.67
N PHE A 65 12.85 6.05 5.61
CA PHE A 65 12.01 6.70 6.61
C PHE A 65 10.98 7.65 5.96
N ILE A 66 11.41 8.50 5.03
CA ILE A 66 10.51 9.43 4.32
C ILE A 66 9.50 8.66 3.48
N ILE A 67 9.91 7.61 2.76
CA ILE A 67 9.00 6.79 1.95
C ILE A 67 7.94 6.13 2.85
N SER A 68 8.34 5.59 4.00
CA SER A 68 7.44 4.96 4.96
C SER A 68 6.48 5.97 5.61
N MET A 69 6.96 7.16 6.01
CA MET A 69 6.11 8.22 6.58
C MET A 69 5.15 8.83 5.56
N THR A 70 5.57 8.94 4.29
CA THR A 70 4.75 9.51 3.21
C THR A 70 3.78 8.48 2.61
N ASN A 71 3.61 7.31 3.23
CA ASN A 71 2.65 6.30 2.81
C ASN A 71 1.33 6.43 3.61
N PRO A 72 0.41 7.35 3.25
CA PRO A 72 -0.84 7.54 3.98
C PRO A 72 -1.70 6.27 3.97
N LYS A 73 -1.53 5.39 2.98
CA LYS A 73 -2.25 4.13 2.90
C LYS A 73 -1.88 3.18 4.06
N ALA A 74 -0.61 3.13 4.43
CA ALA A 74 -0.17 2.32 5.57
C ALA A 74 -0.74 2.85 6.89
N ALA A 75 -0.70 4.17 7.10
CA ALA A 75 -1.23 4.81 8.29
C ALA A 75 -2.74 4.58 8.44
N LEU A 76 -3.52 4.78 7.37
CA LEU A 76 -4.97 4.57 7.37
C LEU A 76 -5.35 3.10 7.60
N PHE A 77 -4.63 2.16 6.96
CA PHE A 77 -4.87 0.72 7.14
C PHE A 77 -4.56 0.27 8.56
N PHE A 78 -3.37 0.62 9.07
CA PHE A 78 -2.96 0.25 10.41
C PHE A 78 -3.87 0.89 11.47
N GLY A 79 -4.19 2.19 11.30
CA GLY A 79 -5.14 2.88 12.16
C GLY A 79 -6.50 2.20 12.21
N SER A 80 -7.06 1.81 11.05
CA SER A 80 -8.35 1.11 10.98
C SER A 80 -8.33 -0.26 11.66
N ILE A 81 -7.22 -1.00 11.58
CA ILE A 81 -7.09 -2.29 12.27
C ILE A 81 -7.00 -2.03 13.78
N MET A 82 -6.13 -1.13 14.20
CA MET A 82 -5.93 -0.84 15.63
C MET A 82 -7.23 -0.38 16.30
N THR A 83 -8.01 0.51 15.68
CA THR A 83 -9.31 0.94 16.23
C THR A 83 -10.35 -0.18 16.30
N THR A 84 -10.23 -1.21 15.47
CA THR A 84 -11.15 -2.35 15.47
C THR A 84 -10.79 -3.39 16.52
N PHE A 85 -9.50 -3.58 16.80
CA PHE A 85 -9.00 -4.64 17.68
C PHE A 85 -8.61 -4.17 19.09
N ILE A 86 -8.37 -2.86 19.29
CA ILE A 86 -8.03 -2.30 20.61
C ILE A 86 -9.33 -1.87 21.31
N PRO A 87 -9.65 -2.41 22.50
CA PRO A 87 -10.78 -1.94 23.31
C PRO A 87 -10.58 -0.49 23.76
N GLU A 88 -11.66 0.30 23.84
CA GLU A 88 -11.61 1.70 24.27
C GLU A 88 -10.98 1.90 25.68
N ALA A 89 -11.11 0.90 26.56
CA ALA A 89 -10.56 0.92 27.91
C ALA A 89 -9.20 0.20 28.05
N ALA A 90 -8.45 0.02 26.95
CA ALA A 90 -7.16 -0.65 26.99
C ALA A 90 -6.15 0.12 27.87
N PRO A 91 -5.45 -0.57 28.81
CA PRO A 91 -4.44 0.09 29.64
C PRO A 91 -3.24 0.53 28.81
N ILE A 92 -2.57 1.62 29.22
CA ILE A 92 -1.42 2.20 28.50
C ILE A 92 -0.30 1.17 28.27
N SER A 93 -0.08 0.26 29.23
CA SER A 93 0.89 -0.84 29.10
C SER A 93 0.60 -1.77 27.92
N PHE A 94 -0.69 -2.02 27.62
CA PHE A 94 -1.11 -2.82 26.48
C PHE A 94 -0.84 -2.10 25.15
N LEU A 95 -1.07 -0.78 25.10
CA LEU A 95 -0.75 0.04 23.92
C LEU A 95 0.76 0.06 23.64
N ILE A 96 1.58 0.23 24.69
CA ILE A 96 3.04 0.20 24.59
C ILE A 96 3.51 -1.17 24.05
N LEU A 97 2.93 -2.26 24.54
CA LEU A 97 3.25 -3.61 24.08
C LEU A 97 2.92 -3.80 22.59
N ILE A 98 1.76 -3.33 22.13
CA ILE A 98 1.36 -3.40 20.71
C ILE A 98 2.33 -2.60 19.83
N ILE A 99 2.73 -1.40 20.26
CA ILE A 99 3.68 -0.56 19.52
C ILE A 99 5.04 -1.26 19.42
N LEU A 100 5.54 -1.83 20.52
CA LEU A 100 6.80 -2.58 20.56
C LEU A 100 6.77 -3.81 19.64
N LEU A 101 5.74 -4.65 19.76
CA LEU A 101 5.62 -5.86 18.93
C LEU A 101 5.48 -5.52 17.45
N SER A 102 4.67 -4.51 17.12
CA SER A 102 4.50 -4.06 15.73
C SER A 102 5.80 -3.48 15.16
N GLY A 103 6.54 -2.71 15.96
CA GLY A 103 7.86 -2.19 15.61
C GLY A 103 8.88 -3.31 15.38
N MET A 104 8.97 -4.27 16.29
CA MET A 104 9.86 -5.42 16.16
C MET A 104 9.55 -6.26 14.91
N LEU A 105 8.28 -6.56 14.67
CA LEU A 105 7.86 -7.28 13.48
C LEU A 105 8.21 -6.50 12.20
N GLY A 106 8.01 -5.19 12.22
CA GLY A 106 8.42 -4.29 11.14
C GLY A 106 9.93 -4.37 10.86
N VAL A 107 10.76 -4.31 11.90
CA VAL A 107 12.23 -4.42 11.78
C VAL A 107 12.62 -5.79 11.24
N VAL A 108 12.07 -6.88 11.76
CA VAL A 108 12.37 -8.25 11.31
C VAL A 108 12.00 -8.41 9.83
N LEU A 109 10.78 -8.05 9.44
CA LEU A 109 10.32 -8.18 8.06
C LEU A 109 11.15 -7.34 7.09
N HIS A 110 11.48 -6.09 7.44
CA HIS A 110 12.32 -5.25 6.58
C HIS A 110 13.76 -5.78 6.51
N THR A 111 14.30 -6.31 7.61
CA THR A 111 15.65 -6.87 7.64
C THR A 111 15.75 -8.15 6.81
N VAL A 112 14.77 -9.07 6.96
CA VAL A 112 14.68 -10.28 6.13
C VAL A 112 14.54 -9.91 4.66
N THR A 113 13.68 -8.94 4.34
CA THR A 113 13.54 -8.43 2.97
C THR A 113 14.86 -7.86 2.46
N ALA A 114 15.54 -7.03 3.25
CA ALA A 114 16.85 -6.48 2.87
C ALA A 114 17.89 -7.57 2.65
N MET A 115 17.94 -8.61 3.48
CA MET A 115 18.85 -9.76 3.32
C MET A 115 18.57 -10.54 2.04
N VAL A 116 17.29 -10.86 1.78
CA VAL A 116 16.84 -11.57 0.56
C VAL A 116 17.19 -10.77 -0.69
N PHE A 117 17.00 -9.45 -0.68
CA PHE A 117 17.32 -8.59 -1.82
C PHE A 117 18.79 -8.18 -1.89
N SER A 118 19.60 -8.43 -0.86
CA SER A 118 21.06 -8.20 -0.89
C SER A 118 21.82 -9.32 -1.60
N THR A 119 21.18 -10.44 -1.91
CA THR A 119 21.80 -11.53 -2.68
C THR A 119 21.59 -11.33 -4.18
N HIS A 120 22.68 -11.13 -4.94
CA HIS A 120 22.67 -10.96 -6.40
C HIS A 120 21.76 -11.92 -7.21
N PRO A 121 21.67 -13.24 -6.91
CA PRO A 121 20.76 -14.13 -7.65
C PRO A 121 19.27 -13.84 -7.38
N ALA A 122 18.89 -13.47 -6.16
CA ALA A 122 17.51 -13.14 -5.81
C ALA A 122 17.06 -11.83 -6.49
N MET A 123 17.94 -10.84 -6.59
CA MET A 123 17.68 -9.61 -7.35
C MET A 123 17.49 -9.86 -8.85
N ARG A 124 18.26 -10.76 -9.47
CA ARG A 124 18.10 -11.12 -10.90
C ARG A 124 16.81 -11.88 -11.16
N LEU A 125 16.44 -12.82 -10.27
CA LEU A 125 15.18 -13.52 -10.37
C LEU A 125 14.01 -12.55 -10.17
N PHE A 126 14.07 -11.68 -9.17
CA PHE A 126 13.04 -10.66 -8.97
C PHE A 126 12.95 -9.72 -10.16
N ALA A 127 14.06 -9.26 -10.73
CA ALA A 127 14.06 -8.39 -11.92
C ALA A 127 13.37 -9.05 -13.12
N SER A 128 13.63 -10.34 -13.36
CA SER A 128 12.98 -11.08 -14.47
C SER A 128 11.48 -11.30 -14.25
N TRP A 129 11.03 -11.40 -12.99
CA TRP A 129 9.61 -11.54 -12.65
C TRP A 129 8.89 -10.20 -12.41
N LYS A 130 9.65 -9.12 -12.15
CA LYS A 130 9.14 -7.78 -11.83
C LYS A 130 8.16 -7.29 -12.89
N ARG A 131 8.45 -7.54 -14.18
CA ARG A 131 7.53 -7.18 -15.27
C ARG A 131 6.19 -7.91 -15.15
N ARG A 132 6.21 -9.21 -14.87
CA ARG A 132 4.99 -10.02 -14.73
C ARG A 132 4.21 -9.63 -13.48
N ILE A 133 4.90 -9.43 -12.36
CA ILE A 133 4.30 -9.02 -11.08
C ILE A 133 3.64 -7.65 -11.24
N SER A 134 4.35 -6.66 -11.79
CA SER A 134 3.81 -5.32 -12.04
C SER A 134 2.64 -5.35 -13.03
N ALA A 135 2.68 -6.23 -14.03
CA ALA A 135 1.57 -6.39 -14.97
C ALA A 135 0.33 -7.00 -14.33
N VAL A 136 0.48 -8.05 -13.52
CA VAL A 136 -0.64 -8.69 -12.80
C VAL A 136 -1.25 -7.73 -11.79
N ILE A 137 -0.42 -7.06 -10.98
CA ILE A 137 -0.89 -6.06 -10.00
C ILE A 137 -1.55 -4.87 -10.72
N GLY A 138 -0.95 -4.41 -11.81
CA GLY A 138 -1.49 -3.32 -12.63
C GLY A 138 -2.86 -3.67 -13.21
N ALA A 139 -3.00 -4.85 -13.81
CA ALA A 139 -4.26 -5.36 -14.34
C ALA A 139 -5.32 -5.54 -13.25
N ALA A 140 -4.93 -6.07 -12.09
CA ALA A 140 -5.83 -6.21 -10.94
C ALA A 140 -6.36 -4.85 -10.45
N PHE A 141 -5.49 -3.83 -10.32
CA PHE A 141 -5.94 -2.50 -9.93
C PHE A 141 -6.84 -1.82 -10.97
N ILE A 142 -6.55 -1.99 -12.26
CA ILE A 142 -7.44 -1.49 -13.32
C ILE A 142 -8.79 -2.19 -13.24
N GLY A 143 -8.82 -3.52 -13.13
CA GLY A 143 -10.05 -4.31 -13.05
C GLY A 143 -10.90 -3.96 -11.82
N LEU A 144 -10.26 -3.78 -10.66
CA LEU A 144 -10.95 -3.31 -9.45
C LEU A 144 -11.48 -1.88 -9.64
N GLY A 145 -10.68 -0.98 -10.20
CA GLY A 145 -11.10 0.40 -10.46
C GLY A 145 -12.28 0.49 -11.42
N THR A 146 -12.26 -0.23 -12.54
CA THR A 146 -13.40 -0.30 -13.47
C THR A 146 -14.62 -0.95 -12.85
N SER A 147 -14.45 -2.03 -12.07
CA SER A 147 -15.57 -2.65 -11.33
C SER A 147 -16.22 -1.66 -10.35
N VAL A 148 -15.41 -0.90 -9.60
CA VAL A 148 -15.91 0.15 -8.70
C VAL A 148 -16.65 1.23 -9.48
N ALA A 149 -16.10 1.72 -10.60
CA ALA A 149 -16.78 2.71 -11.45
C ALA A 149 -18.12 2.21 -12.00
N VAL A 150 -18.16 0.97 -12.51
CA VAL A 150 -19.40 0.36 -13.04
C VAL A 150 -20.43 0.17 -11.93
N SER A 151 -20.01 -0.31 -10.76
CA SER A 151 -20.91 -0.46 -9.61
C SER A 151 -21.44 0.87 -9.08
N ALA A 152 -20.65 1.94 -9.18
CA ALA A 152 -21.06 3.28 -8.78
C ALA A 152 -22.12 3.86 -9.73
N LEU A 153 -22.00 3.60 -11.04
CA LEU A 153 -22.94 4.06 -12.06
C LEU A 153 -24.24 3.25 -12.12
N ARG A 154 -24.23 1.97 -11.70
CA ARG A 154 -25.42 1.10 -11.66
C ARG A 154 -26.32 1.31 -10.43
N ARG A 155 -25.82 1.98 -9.40
CA ARG A 155 -26.52 2.20 -8.11
C ARG A 155 -27.10 3.61 -7.97
N ASN A 156 -27.05 4.40 -9.03
CA ASN A 156 -27.66 5.72 -9.14
C ASN A 156 -28.76 5.67 -10.21
#